data_AF-A0A1C6JSL4-F1
#
_entry.id   AF-A0A1C6JSL4-F1
#
_cell.length_a   1.000
_cell.length_b   1.000
_cell.length_c   1.000
_cell.angle_alpha   90.00
_cell.angle_beta   90.00
_cell.angle_gamma   90.00
#
_symmetry.space_group_name_H-M   'P 1'
#
loop_
_entity.id
_entity.type
_entity.pdbx_description
1 polymer ?
#
loop_
_entity_poly.entity_id
_entity_poly.type
_entity_poly.pdbx_seq_one_letter_code
_entity_poly.pdbx_strand_id
1 'polypeptide(L)'
;MQNHFCKTPLWEASQTLAAVAGGSHPAETVIINAKLVNVCTAEIQENISVAIAKGRIALVGDAEHSIGPQTEVIDAEGQYIAPGFLDGHIHIESSMLSVGEYARAVVPHGTTGIYPDPHEICNVLGLPGVECMIEDSKRTPLKTMFVTPSCVPAVPGFEDTGSFVGPSDVAKTMEWDHIVGLGEMMNFPGILSGTDHAHGIVAETLKAGKTVTGHYSMPETGPGLNAYIASGIRCCHESTRAEDALAKMRLGMYAQLREGSAWHDLHEVSKAITQHKVDTRFACLISDDTHPHTLTSQGHLDYLLRRALEEGIDPITAIQMVTINTAQCYQMDHELGSITPGKCADIVFLKDLEHMEVTRVLIDGSVVAENGKMCVPIPSYTYPDWAQHSMHVRDEITPESFRIQADTDKDSVTVRAIEVIPARVGDYERHVKLQVTDGKLESDTSQDILKTFVFERHHETGKFGAGFVKGFGIQCGAMASTVAHDAHNLLVVGTNDEDMALAANTLIQCGGGMTAVQNGKVLGCTPLPIAGLMNDKPVEEVAALVAGLEEAWKTIGCQMPSPFMTMALIPLACLPELRLTNRGLVDCTTFQFASLIVED
;
A
#
# COMPACT_ATOMS: atom_id res chain seq x y z
N MET A 1 -12.17 -16.37 -14.53
CA MET A 1 -12.12 -14.92 -14.84
C MET A 1 -11.56 -14.78 -16.25
N GLN A 2 -12.07 -13.87 -17.09
CA GLN A 2 -11.37 -13.55 -18.34
C GLN A 2 -10.14 -12.70 -17.98
N ASN A 3 -8.95 -13.06 -18.48
CA ASN A 3 -7.74 -12.27 -18.21
C ASN A 3 -7.69 -11.07 -19.15
N HIS A 4 -7.95 -9.87 -18.61
CA HIS A 4 -7.84 -8.60 -19.33
C HIS A 4 -6.44 -7.97 -19.26
N PHE A 5 -5.52 -8.61 -18.53
CA PHE A 5 -4.17 -8.10 -18.25
C PHE A 5 -3.10 -8.69 -19.17
N CYS A 6 -3.48 -9.39 -20.24
CA CYS A 6 -2.55 -9.86 -21.26
C CYS A 6 -2.94 -9.28 -22.61
N LYS A 7 -1.94 -8.86 -23.40
CA LYS A 7 -2.08 -8.36 -24.77
C LYS A 7 -2.99 -9.21 -25.66
N THR A 8 -3.00 -10.53 -25.49
CA THR A 8 -3.90 -11.41 -26.24
C THR A 8 -4.44 -12.49 -25.29
N PRO A 9 -5.77 -12.67 -25.18
CA PRO A 9 -6.34 -13.76 -24.38
C PRO A 9 -5.91 -15.14 -24.89
N LEU A 10 -5.77 -16.13 -23.98
CA LEU A 10 -5.28 -17.46 -24.34
C LEU A 10 -6.15 -18.16 -25.40
N TRP A 11 -7.47 -17.98 -25.32
CA TRP A 11 -8.40 -18.60 -26.26
C TRP A 11 -8.23 -18.06 -27.70
N GLU A 12 -7.81 -16.81 -27.86
CA GLU A 12 -7.44 -16.23 -29.16
C GLU A 12 -6.03 -16.67 -29.61
N ALA A 13 -5.07 -16.74 -28.68
CA ALA A 13 -3.68 -17.08 -28.99
C ALA A 13 -3.42 -18.58 -29.22
N SER A 14 -4.31 -19.45 -28.72
CA SER A 14 -4.08 -20.90 -28.59
C SER A 14 -3.55 -21.58 -29.85
N GLN A 15 -4.13 -21.30 -31.02
CA GLN A 15 -3.70 -21.89 -32.30
C GLN A 15 -2.29 -21.44 -32.68
N THR A 16 -1.99 -20.15 -32.53
CA THR A 16 -0.66 -19.60 -32.81
C THR A 16 0.38 -20.20 -31.88
N LEU A 17 0.09 -20.29 -30.58
CA LEU A 17 1.02 -20.87 -29.61
C LEU A 17 1.37 -22.33 -29.93
N ALA A 18 0.36 -23.15 -30.21
CA ALA A 18 0.58 -24.55 -30.61
C ALA A 18 1.38 -24.65 -31.92
N ALA A 19 1.10 -23.78 -32.89
CA ALA A 19 1.77 -23.74 -34.18
C ALA A 19 3.26 -23.34 -34.06
N VAL A 20 3.58 -22.39 -33.18
CA VAL A 20 4.95 -21.96 -32.86
C VAL A 20 5.70 -23.04 -32.09
N ALA A 21 5.09 -23.57 -31.02
CA ALA A 21 5.70 -24.64 -30.22
C ALA A 21 6.00 -25.88 -31.09
N GLY A 22 5.09 -26.24 -32.01
CA GLY A 22 5.26 -27.34 -32.95
C GLY A 22 6.14 -27.05 -34.18
N GLY A 23 6.67 -25.83 -34.33
CA GLY A 23 7.59 -25.47 -35.41
C GLY A 23 6.98 -25.25 -36.79
N SER A 24 5.65 -25.17 -36.87
CA SER A 24 4.95 -24.86 -38.13
C SER A 24 4.94 -23.36 -38.45
N HIS A 25 5.15 -22.51 -37.44
CA HIS A 25 5.23 -21.06 -37.55
C HIS A 25 6.43 -20.56 -36.73
N PRO A 26 7.10 -19.48 -37.15
CA PRO A 26 8.14 -18.86 -36.35
C PRO A 26 7.54 -18.11 -35.15
N ALA A 27 8.31 -18.03 -34.06
CA ALA A 27 7.99 -17.19 -32.90
C ALA A 27 8.18 -15.70 -33.22
N GLU A 28 7.50 -14.82 -32.47
CA GLU A 28 7.72 -13.37 -32.55
C GLU A 28 9.06 -13.01 -31.90
N THR A 29 9.33 -13.57 -30.71
CA THR A 29 10.57 -13.38 -29.97
C THR A 29 11.05 -14.73 -29.42
N VAL A 30 12.36 -14.97 -29.38
CA VAL A 30 12.98 -16.10 -28.70
C VAL A 30 14.09 -15.60 -27.78
N ILE A 31 14.00 -15.92 -26.50
CA ILE A 31 15.10 -15.77 -25.55
C ILE A 31 15.95 -17.03 -25.62
N ILE A 32 17.28 -16.91 -25.75
CA ILE A 32 18.22 -18.04 -25.81
C ILE A 32 19.28 -17.96 -24.69
N ASN A 33 19.95 -19.07 -24.41
CA ASN A 33 21.08 -19.17 -23.47
C ASN A 33 20.76 -18.70 -22.04
N ALA A 34 19.52 -18.88 -21.58
CA ALA A 34 19.11 -18.44 -20.25
C ALA A 34 19.28 -19.53 -19.19
N LYS A 35 19.49 -19.11 -17.94
CA LYS A 35 19.33 -19.94 -16.75
C LYS A 35 17.93 -19.73 -16.18
N LEU A 36 17.03 -20.67 -16.43
CA LEU A 36 15.65 -20.56 -15.98
C LEU A 36 15.55 -20.86 -14.48
N VAL A 37 15.08 -19.89 -13.69
CA VAL A 37 14.60 -20.12 -12.32
C VAL A 37 13.22 -20.76 -12.41
N ASN A 38 13.17 -22.09 -12.35
CA ASN A 38 11.93 -22.84 -12.47
C ASN A 38 11.21 -22.90 -11.12
N VAL A 39 10.35 -21.90 -10.90
CA VAL A 39 9.54 -21.77 -9.68
C VAL A 39 8.51 -22.89 -9.48
N CYS A 40 8.22 -23.70 -10.51
CA CYS A 40 7.28 -24.83 -10.38
C CYS A 40 7.93 -26.06 -9.73
N THR A 41 9.24 -26.21 -9.87
CA THR A 41 10.01 -27.38 -9.38
C THR A 41 11.10 -26.99 -8.38
N ALA A 42 11.27 -25.68 -8.14
CA ALA A 42 12.28 -25.11 -7.26
C ALA A 42 13.72 -25.49 -7.66
N GLU A 43 14.03 -25.38 -8.96
CA GLU A 43 15.36 -25.66 -9.50
C GLU A 43 15.82 -24.59 -10.51
N ILE A 44 17.11 -24.60 -10.84
CA ILE A 44 17.69 -23.80 -11.93
C ILE A 44 17.96 -24.72 -13.11
N GLN A 45 17.41 -24.36 -14.27
CA GLN A 45 17.61 -25.11 -15.52
C GLN A 45 18.53 -24.31 -16.47
N GLU A 46 19.66 -24.91 -16.82
CA GLU A 46 20.70 -24.29 -17.64
C GLU A 46 20.38 -24.39 -19.15
N ASN A 47 20.84 -23.40 -19.93
CA ASN A 47 20.75 -23.37 -21.40
C ASN A 47 19.30 -23.53 -21.93
N ILE A 48 18.36 -22.85 -21.28
CA ILE A 48 16.96 -22.86 -21.70
C ILE A 48 16.69 -21.71 -22.68
N SER A 49 15.87 -21.99 -23.69
CA SER A 49 15.25 -20.99 -24.55
C SER A 49 13.76 -20.84 -24.25
N VAL A 50 13.22 -19.66 -24.53
CA VAL A 50 11.78 -19.35 -24.36
C VAL A 50 11.27 -18.71 -25.64
N ALA A 51 10.32 -19.37 -26.31
CA ALA A 51 9.68 -18.83 -27.50
C ALA A 51 8.38 -18.12 -27.13
N ILE A 52 8.18 -16.93 -27.69
CA ILE A 52 7.08 -16.02 -27.35
C ILE A 52 6.30 -15.66 -28.61
N ALA A 53 4.98 -15.68 -28.53
CA ALA A 53 4.09 -15.20 -29.57
C ALA A 53 2.79 -14.66 -28.94
N LYS A 54 2.21 -13.60 -29.51
CA LYS A 54 0.95 -13.01 -29.02
C LYS A 54 1.02 -12.61 -27.54
N GLY A 55 2.19 -12.13 -27.10
CA GLY A 55 2.46 -11.76 -25.71
C GLY A 55 2.42 -12.92 -24.71
N ARG A 56 2.47 -14.17 -25.19
CA ARG A 56 2.42 -15.38 -24.37
C ARG A 56 3.59 -16.30 -24.68
N ILE A 57 3.93 -17.13 -23.70
CA ILE A 57 4.97 -18.15 -23.83
C ILE A 57 4.40 -19.30 -24.65
N ALA A 58 4.99 -19.58 -25.80
CA ALA A 58 4.64 -20.73 -26.64
C ALA A 58 5.42 -21.98 -26.24
N LEU A 59 6.71 -21.83 -25.93
CA LEU A 59 7.63 -22.93 -25.65
C LEU A 59 8.67 -22.54 -24.59
N VAL A 60 9.03 -23.51 -23.75
CA VAL A 60 10.17 -23.43 -22.81
C VAL A 60 11.03 -24.68 -23.03
N GLY A 61 12.31 -24.49 -23.32
CA GLY A 61 13.24 -25.57 -23.70
C GLY A 61 14.04 -25.22 -24.95
N ASP A 62 14.28 -26.19 -25.83
CA ASP A 62 14.91 -25.92 -27.13
C ASP A 62 13.91 -25.27 -28.09
N ALA A 63 14.26 -24.07 -28.57
CA ALA A 63 13.43 -23.23 -29.42
C ALA A 63 14.05 -23.00 -30.82
N GLU A 64 15.15 -23.66 -31.18
CA GLU A 64 15.89 -23.40 -32.43
C GLU A 64 14.98 -23.51 -33.66
N HIS A 65 14.09 -24.51 -33.70
CA HIS A 65 13.15 -24.72 -34.80
C HIS A 65 12.07 -23.64 -34.93
N SER A 66 11.88 -22.81 -33.90
CA SER A 66 10.90 -21.73 -33.89
C SER A 66 11.48 -20.39 -34.33
N ILE A 67 12.79 -20.31 -34.61
CA ILE A 67 13.45 -19.09 -35.06
C ILE A 67 13.32 -18.95 -36.59
N GLY A 68 12.59 -17.92 -37.02
CA GLY A 68 12.45 -17.56 -38.43
C GLY A 68 13.20 -16.26 -38.79
N PRO A 69 13.18 -15.85 -40.08
CA PRO A 69 13.90 -14.66 -40.55
C PRO A 69 13.47 -13.33 -39.91
N GLN A 70 12.29 -13.28 -39.28
CA GLN A 70 11.72 -12.09 -38.64
C GLN A 70 11.63 -12.23 -37.11
N THR A 71 12.06 -13.37 -36.57
CA THR A 71 12.03 -13.61 -35.13
C THR A 71 13.09 -12.75 -34.46
N GLU A 72 12.68 -11.99 -33.44
CA GLU A 72 13.61 -11.25 -32.59
C GLU A 72 14.31 -12.26 -31.65
N VAL A 73 15.64 -12.29 -31.68
CA VAL A 73 16.42 -13.16 -30.80
C VAL A 73 17.05 -12.33 -29.71
N ILE A 74 16.69 -12.65 -28.46
CA ILE A 74 17.27 -12.08 -27.25
C ILE A 74 18.26 -13.10 -26.69
N ASP A 75 19.56 -12.81 -26.75
CA ASP A 75 20.55 -13.60 -26.04
C ASP A 75 20.55 -13.19 -24.55
N ALA A 76 20.30 -14.15 -23.65
CA ALA A 76 20.40 -13.94 -22.22
C ALA A 76 21.85 -14.02 -21.73
N GLU A 77 22.82 -14.43 -22.57
CA GLU A 77 24.26 -14.46 -22.24
C GLU A 77 24.58 -15.22 -20.93
N GLY A 78 23.77 -16.24 -20.59
CA GLY A 78 23.90 -17.01 -19.35
C GLY A 78 23.34 -16.33 -18.09
N GLN A 79 22.61 -15.22 -18.23
CA GLN A 79 21.84 -14.59 -17.16
C GLN A 79 20.69 -15.48 -16.70
N TYR A 80 20.20 -15.21 -15.49
CA TYR A 80 19.00 -15.86 -14.97
C TYR A 80 17.75 -15.20 -15.55
N ILE A 81 16.76 -16.02 -15.89
CA ILE A 81 15.39 -15.54 -16.14
C ILE A 81 14.45 -16.09 -15.07
N ALA A 82 13.61 -15.23 -14.54
CA ALA A 82 12.56 -15.58 -13.59
C ALA A 82 11.21 -14.99 -14.05
N PRO A 83 10.08 -15.52 -13.55
CA PRO A 83 8.78 -14.92 -13.84
C PRO A 83 8.74 -13.47 -13.35
N GLY A 84 7.98 -12.63 -14.03
CA GLY A 84 7.71 -11.27 -13.59
C GLY A 84 7.19 -11.21 -12.16
N PHE A 85 7.73 -10.27 -11.36
CA PHE A 85 7.38 -10.18 -9.94
C PHE A 85 5.99 -9.57 -9.76
N LEU A 86 5.26 -10.11 -8.79
CA LEU A 86 3.89 -9.77 -8.44
C LEU A 86 3.84 -9.26 -7.00
N ASP A 87 3.45 -8.00 -6.82
CA ASP A 87 3.22 -7.48 -5.47
C ASP A 87 1.76 -7.74 -5.07
N GLY A 88 1.59 -8.66 -4.12
CA GLY A 88 0.29 -9.14 -3.69
C GLY A 88 -0.52 -8.17 -2.85
N HIS A 89 0.02 -7.04 -2.39
CA HIS A 89 -0.75 -6.07 -1.61
C HIS A 89 0.03 -4.77 -1.48
N ILE A 90 -0.55 -3.68 -1.99
CA ILE A 90 0.01 -2.32 -1.93
C ILE A 90 -1.09 -1.27 -1.90
N HIS A 91 -0.69 -0.05 -1.55
CA HIS A 91 -1.45 1.18 -1.75
C HIS A 91 -0.62 2.13 -2.63
N ILE A 92 -1.08 2.43 -3.84
CA ILE A 92 -0.35 3.34 -4.74
C ILE A 92 -0.33 4.74 -4.14
N GLU A 93 -1.41 5.13 -3.46
CA GLU A 93 -1.58 6.41 -2.81
C GLU A 93 -0.53 6.68 -1.72
N SER A 94 -0.10 5.65 -0.98
CA SER A 94 0.98 5.75 0.03
C SER A 94 2.34 6.11 -0.58
N SER A 95 2.52 5.83 -1.88
CA SER A 95 3.66 6.32 -2.65
C SER A 95 3.57 7.76 -3.05
N MET A 96 2.43 8.44 -2.83
CA MET A 96 2.20 9.82 -3.24
C MET A 96 2.27 10.04 -4.77
N LEU A 97 2.31 8.98 -5.56
CA LEU A 97 2.43 9.02 -7.02
C LEU A 97 1.11 8.66 -7.69
N SER A 98 0.87 9.24 -8.87
CA SER A 98 -0.11 8.69 -9.82
C SER A 98 0.28 7.27 -10.25
N VAL A 99 -0.69 6.49 -10.77
CA VAL A 99 -0.47 5.09 -11.17
C VAL A 99 0.62 4.98 -12.24
N GLY A 100 0.66 5.90 -13.20
CA GLY A 100 1.70 5.88 -14.23
C GLY A 100 3.09 6.18 -13.70
N GLU A 101 3.23 7.08 -12.73
CA GLU A 101 4.53 7.39 -12.13
C GLU A 101 4.98 6.29 -11.16
N TYR A 102 4.05 5.65 -10.45
CA TYR A 102 4.33 4.42 -9.71
C TYR A 102 4.86 3.32 -10.65
N ALA A 103 4.22 3.12 -11.81
CA ALA A 103 4.68 2.16 -12.80
C ALA A 103 6.10 2.46 -13.32
N ARG A 104 6.46 3.73 -13.52
CA ARG A 104 7.85 4.11 -13.87
C ARG A 104 8.84 3.74 -12.77
N ALA A 105 8.43 3.87 -11.52
CA ALA A 105 9.27 3.61 -10.37
C ALA A 105 9.49 2.12 -10.13
N VAL A 106 8.50 1.24 -10.38
CA VAL A 106 8.60 -0.18 -9.99
C VAL A 106 8.91 -1.16 -11.12
N VAL A 107 8.52 -0.86 -12.36
CA VAL A 107 8.74 -1.78 -13.49
C VAL A 107 10.22 -2.03 -13.76
N PRO A 108 11.13 -1.03 -13.70
CA PRO A 108 12.56 -1.28 -13.86
C PRO A 108 13.17 -2.22 -12.80
N HIS A 109 12.47 -2.42 -11.69
CA HIS A 109 12.84 -3.30 -10.58
C HIS A 109 12.19 -4.69 -10.69
N GLY A 110 11.70 -5.07 -11.87
CA GLY A 110 11.18 -6.42 -12.14
C GLY A 110 9.71 -6.63 -11.78
N THR A 111 9.04 -5.61 -11.26
CA THR A 111 7.60 -5.70 -10.93
C THR A 111 6.78 -5.61 -12.20
N THR A 112 6.08 -6.70 -12.55
CA THR A 112 5.25 -6.76 -13.76
C THR A 112 3.77 -6.74 -13.46
N GLY A 113 3.37 -7.03 -12.22
CA GLY A 113 1.99 -6.93 -11.78
C GLY A 113 1.87 -6.57 -10.30
N ILE A 114 0.77 -5.90 -9.97
CA ILE A 114 0.45 -5.46 -8.62
C ILE A 114 -1.04 -5.70 -8.33
N TYR A 115 -1.36 -5.90 -7.05
CA TYR A 115 -2.73 -6.03 -6.54
C TYR A 115 -3.06 -4.83 -5.63
N PRO A 116 -3.22 -3.62 -6.19
CA PRO A 116 -3.43 -2.41 -5.39
C PRO A 116 -4.82 -2.38 -4.78
N ASP A 117 -4.89 -2.04 -3.49
CA ASP A 117 -6.13 -1.68 -2.80
C ASP A 117 -6.27 -0.15 -2.75
N PRO A 118 -7.12 0.45 -3.61
CA PRO A 118 -7.26 1.90 -3.73
C PRO A 118 -8.20 2.46 -2.64
N HIS A 119 -8.09 1.94 -1.42
CA HIS A 119 -9.01 2.31 -0.34
C HIS A 119 -8.81 3.77 0.08
N GLU A 120 -7.62 4.33 -0.14
CA GLU A 120 -7.28 5.70 0.25
C GLU A 120 -8.07 6.69 -0.60
N ILE A 121 -7.95 6.60 -1.94
CA ILE A 121 -8.74 7.46 -2.83
C ILE A 121 -10.23 7.18 -2.69
N CYS A 122 -10.62 5.93 -2.39
CA CYS A 122 -12.02 5.59 -2.20
C CYS A 122 -12.59 6.26 -0.94
N ASN A 123 -11.84 6.34 0.16
CA ASN A 123 -12.29 7.06 1.35
C ASN A 123 -12.54 8.54 1.06
N VAL A 124 -11.77 9.18 0.16
CA VAL A 124 -11.95 10.60 -0.21
C VAL A 124 -13.02 10.81 -1.29
N LEU A 125 -12.97 10.03 -2.37
CA LEU A 125 -13.70 10.30 -3.63
C LEU A 125 -14.69 9.19 -4.01
N GLY A 126 -14.74 8.10 -3.24
CA GLY A 126 -15.55 6.93 -3.53
C GLY A 126 -15.08 6.12 -4.72
N LEU A 127 -15.95 5.22 -5.17
CA LEU A 127 -15.71 4.40 -6.37
C LEU A 127 -15.38 5.22 -7.64
N PRO A 128 -15.90 6.44 -7.86
CA PRO A 128 -15.43 7.28 -8.96
C PRO A 128 -13.92 7.60 -8.90
N GLY A 129 -13.35 7.77 -7.70
CA GLY A 129 -11.90 7.92 -7.52
C GLY A 129 -11.13 6.66 -7.90
N VAL A 130 -11.67 5.49 -7.54
CA VAL A 130 -11.13 4.19 -7.96
C VAL A 130 -11.15 4.04 -9.49
N GLU A 131 -12.23 4.44 -10.15
CA GLU A 131 -12.32 4.46 -11.62
C GLU A 131 -11.24 5.37 -12.25
N CYS A 132 -10.93 6.53 -11.65
CA CYS A 132 -9.84 7.37 -12.12
C CYS A 132 -8.48 6.66 -12.08
N MET A 133 -8.16 5.95 -11.00
CA MET A 133 -6.92 5.15 -10.92
C MET A 133 -6.91 4.00 -11.92
N ILE A 134 -8.05 3.33 -12.14
CA ILE A 134 -8.17 2.29 -13.16
C ILE A 134 -7.90 2.86 -14.56
N GLU A 135 -8.51 3.99 -14.92
CA GLU A 135 -8.25 4.65 -16.21
C GLU A 135 -6.79 5.09 -16.35
N ASP A 136 -6.21 5.62 -15.28
CA ASP A 136 -4.79 5.98 -15.22
C ASP A 136 -3.88 4.76 -15.44
N SER A 137 -4.30 3.58 -14.96
CA SER A 137 -3.50 2.36 -15.08
C SER A 137 -3.46 1.77 -16.50
N LYS A 138 -4.51 1.96 -17.30
CA LYS A 138 -4.66 1.37 -18.65
C LYS A 138 -3.60 1.83 -19.65
N ARG A 139 -2.96 2.96 -19.39
CA ARG A 139 -1.88 3.52 -20.21
C ARG A 139 -0.49 2.99 -19.84
N THR A 140 -0.37 2.19 -18.78
CA THR A 140 0.89 1.66 -18.28
C THR A 140 1.09 0.21 -18.75
N PRO A 141 2.34 -0.26 -18.91
CA PRO A 141 2.60 -1.68 -19.13
C PRO A 141 2.46 -2.51 -17.85
N LEU A 142 2.43 -1.89 -16.66
CA LEU A 142 2.28 -2.58 -15.38
C LEU A 142 0.88 -3.18 -15.28
N LYS A 143 0.77 -4.46 -14.92
CA LYS A 143 -0.53 -5.12 -14.75
C LYS A 143 -1.13 -4.73 -13.40
N THR A 144 -2.19 -3.94 -13.42
CA THR A 144 -2.88 -3.41 -12.23
C THR A 144 -4.15 -4.18 -11.94
N MET A 145 -4.02 -5.22 -11.12
CA MET A 145 -5.11 -6.11 -10.73
C MET A 145 -5.76 -5.58 -9.45
N PHE A 146 -6.52 -4.48 -9.59
CA PHE A 146 -7.14 -3.80 -8.46
C PHE A 146 -8.04 -4.72 -7.62
N VAL A 147 -8.17 -4.39 -6.35
CA VAL A 147 -9.17 -4.98 -5.46
C VAL A 147 -10.17 -3.92 -5.03
N THR A 148 -11.41 -4.30 -4.75
CA THR A 148 -12.44 -3.35 -4.30
C THR A 148 -12.21 -2.98 -2.84
N PRO A 149 -12.08 -1.68 -2.48
CA PRO A 149 -11.96 -1.24 -1.09
C PRO A 149 -13.07 -1.80 -0.20
N SER A 150 -12.70 -2.35 0.96
CA SER A 150 -13.61 -3.17 1.76
C SER A 150 -14.21 -2.45 2.97
N CYS A 151 -13.52 -1.44 3.51
CA CYS A 151 -13.86 -0.77 4.75
C CYS A 151 -13.80 0.75 4.55
N VAL A 152 -14.84 1.30 3.92
CA VAL A 152 -14.98 2.75 3.67
C VAL A 152 -16.30 3.22 4.28
N PRO A 153 -16.31 3.90 5.44
CA PRO A 153 -15.16 4.16 6.33
C PRO A 153 -14.64 2.90 7.04
N ALA A 154 -13.43 2.98 7.61
CA ALA A 154 -12.82 1.89 8.38
C ALA A 154 -13.68 1.51 9.59
N VAL A 155 -14.16 2.51 10.35
CA VAL A 155 -15.03 2.32 11.51
C VAL A 155 -16.26 3.22 11.45
N PRO A 156 -17.38 2.74 10.88
CA PRO A 156 -18.61 3.50 10.75
C PRO A 156 -19.09 4.12 12.07
N GLY A 157 -19.34 5.43 12.04
CA GLY A 157 -19.88 6.20 13.19
C GLY A 157 -18.84 6.94 14.02
N PHE A 158 -17.56 6.59 13.91
CA PHE A 158 -16.47 7.24 14.65
C PHE A 158 -15.71 8.28 13.85
N GLU A 159 -15.83 8.25 12.53
CA GLU A 159 -15.16 9.18 11.60
C GLU A 159 -16.13 9.61 10.49
N ASP A 160 -15.80 10.71 9.81
CA ASP A 160 -16.49 11.15 8.60
C ASP A 160 -15.53 11.05 7.40
N THR A 161 -15.92 10.25 6.40
CA THR A 161 -15.20 10.02 5.15
C THR A 161 -15.88 10.73 3.98
N GLY A 162 -15.18 10.89 2.87
CA GLY A 162 -15.74 11.41 1.62
C GLY A 162 -16.75 10.46 0.96
N SER A 163 -16.68 9.16 1.25
CA SER A 163 -17.61 8.18 0.69
C SER A 163 -17.98 7.03 1.63
N PHE A 164 -18.79 6.11 1.13
CA PHE A 164 -19.21 4.87 1.80
C PHE A 164 -19.26 3.73 0.79
N VAL A 165 -18.82 2.52 1.17
CA VAL A 165 -18.91 1.31 0.35
C VAL A 165 -19.71 0.23 1.10
N GLY A 166 -20.76 -0.30 0.46
CA GLY A 166 -21.55 -1.40 0.99
C GLY A 166 -21.59 -2.65 0.11
N PRO A 167 -22.31 -3.70 0.53
CA PRO A 167 -22.42 -4.95 -0.22
C PRO A 167 -22.89 -4.77 -1.67
N SER A 168 -23.81 -3.84 -1.94
CA SER A 168 -24.27 -3.55 -3.32
C SER A 168 -23.19 -2.95 -4.21
N ASP A 169 -22.32 -2.11 -3.64
CA ASP A 169 -21.21 -1.48 -4.34
C ASP A 169 -20.13 -2.52 -4.64
N VAL A 170 -19.87 -3.42 -3.70
CA VAL A 170 -19.00 -4.58 -3.89
C VAL A 170 -19.55 -5.48 -4.99
N ALA A 171 -20.83 -5.85 -4.95
CA ALA A 171 -21.45 -6.65 -6.02
C ALA A 171 -21.26 -6.02 -7.40
N LYS A 172 -21.40 -4.70 -7.52
CA LYS A 172 -21.21 -3.94 -8.77
C LYS A 172 -19.74 -3.95 -9.23
N THR A 173 -18.80 -3.62 -8.35
CA THR A 173 -17.37 -3.55 -8.69
C THR A 173 -16.77 -4.92 -9.02
N MET A 174 -17.33 -6.00 -8.48
CA MET A 174 -16.96 -7.36 -8.87
C MET A 174 -17.26 -7.68 -10.35
N GLU A 175 -18.06 -6.87 -11.05
CA GLU A 175 -18.27 -6.99 -12.49
C GLU A 175 -17.24 -6.22 -13.32
N TRP A 176 -16.37 -5.41 -12.70
CA TRP A 176 -15.36 -4.64 -13.42
C TRP A 176 -14.18 -5.51 -13.85
N ASP A 177 -13.74 -5.34 -15.11
CA ASP A 177 -12.66 -6.11 -15.73
C ASP A 177 -11.32 -6.03 -14.98
N HIS A 178 -11.05 -4.89 -14.33
CA HIS A 178 -9.80 -4.64 -13.60
C HIS A 178 -9.83 -5.07 -12.13
N ILE A 179 -11.00 -5.44 -11.60
CA ILE A 179 -11.14 -5.87 -10.20
C ILE A 179 -10.92 -7.38 -10.13
N VAL A 180 -10.03 -7.85 -9.25
CA VAL A 180 -9.74 -9.29 -9.09
C VAL A 180 -10.07 -9.84 -7.70
N GLY A 181 -10.51 -8.98 -6.79
CA GLY A 181 -10.77 -9.34 -5.40
C GLY A 181 -11.37 -8.20 -4.60
N LEU A 182 -11.54 -8.46 -3.31
CA LEU A 182 -11.83 -7.46 -2.29
C LEU A 182 -10.53 -7.07 -1.59
N GLY A 183 -10.39 -5.78 -1.34
CA GLY A 183 -9.35 -5.17 -0.52
C GLY A 183 -9.41 -5.66 0.92
N GLU A 184 -8.42 -5.22 1.68
CA GLU A 184 -8.14 -5.81 2.98
C GLU A 184 -9.30 -5.63 3.97
N MET A 185 -9.87 -6.73 4.47
CA MET A 185 -10.99 -6.69 5.41
C MET A 185 -10.53 -6.32 6.83
N MET A 186 -10.18 -5.05 7.04
CA MET A 186 -9.75 -4.49 8.33
C MET A 186 -10.86 -4.42 9.38
N ASN A 187 -12.14 -4.43 8.97
CA ASN A 187 -13.27 -4.61 9.87
C ASN A 187 -13.41 -6.08 10.33
N PHE A 188 -12.31 -6.69 10.78
CA PHE A 188 -12.31 -7.98 11.45
C PHE A 188 -13.24 -7.99 12.68
N PRO A 189 -13.45 -6.91 13.47
CA PRO A 189 -14.43 -6.93 14.55
C PRO A 189 -15.84 -7.19 14.03
N GLY A 190 -16.22 -6.60 12.89
CA GLY A 190 -17.49 -6.83 12.21
C GLY A 190 -17.65 -8.27 11.69
N ILE A 191 -16.55 -8.90 11.26
CA ILE A 191 -16.53 -10.32 10.87
C ILE A 191 -16.74 -11.22 12.10
N LEU A 192 -15.96 -11.00 13.17
CA LEU A 192 -16.00 -11.83 14.39
C LEU A 192 -17.34 -11.72 15.12
N SER A 193 -17.95 -10.54 15.11
CA SER A 193 -19.27 -10.30 15.73
C SER A 193 -20.44 -10.68 14.82
N GLY A 194 -20.20 -11.06 13.56
CA GLY A 194 -21.24 -11.52 12.65
C GLY A 194 -22.14 -10.42 12.12
N THR A 195 -21.62 -9.20 11.91
CA THR A 195 -22.42 -8.08 11.39
C THR A 195 -22.85 -8.30 9.94
N ASP A 196 -24.08 -7.91 9.63
CA ASP A 196 -24.66 -8.04 8.27
C ASP A 196 -23.84 -7.31 7.21
N HIS A 197 -23.27 -6.15 7.55
CA HIS A 197 -22.51 -5.33 6.60
C HIS A 197 -21.20 -6.01 6.20
N ALA A 198 -20.36 -6.41 7.17
CA ALA A 198 -19.07 -7.05 6.89
C ALA A 198 -19.24 -8.40 6.19
N HIS A 199 -20.19 -9.23 6.66
CA HIS A 199 -20.48 -10.51 6.02
C HIS A 199 -21.15 -10.34 4.64
N GLY A 200 -21.94 -9.29 4.43
CA GLY A 200 -22.53 -8.97 3.13
C GLY A 200 -21.47 -8.62 2.08
N ILE A 201 -20.46 -7.84 2.45
CA ILE A 201 -19.33 -7.49 1.57
C ILE A 201 -18.54 -8.75 1.19
N VAL A 202 -18.21 -9.59 2.18
CA VAL A 202 -17.52 -10.87 1.95
C VAL A 202 -18.36 -11.80 1.06
N ALA A 203 -19.67 -11.89 1.31
CA ALA A 203 -20.57 -12.76 0.57
C ALA A 203 -20.64 -12.40 -0.92
N GLU A 204 -20.75 -11.12 -1.28
CA GLU A 204 -20.80 -10.70 -2.69
C GLU A 204 -19.47 -10.95 -3.41
N THR A 205 -18.34 -10.83 -2.71
CA THR A 205 -17.02 -11.20 -3.25
C THR A 205 -16.90 -12.70 -3.52
N LEU A 206 -17.30 -13.54 -2.55
CA LEU A 206 -17.26 -15.00 -2.68
C LEU A 206 -18.20 -15.49 -3.78
N LYS A 207 -19.38 -14.88 -3.90
CA LYS A 207 -20.35 -15.17 -4.97
C LYS A 207 -19.80 -14.84 -6.36
N ALA A 208 -18.95 -13.83 -6.48
CA ALA A 208 -18.22 -13.52 -7.70
C ALA A 208 -17.04 -14.48 -7.98
N GLY A 209 -16.72 -15.38 -7.04
CA GLY A 209 -15.59 -16.31 -7.14
C GLY A 209 -14.23 -15.62 -7.08
N LYS A 210 -14.16 -14.43 -6.47
CA LYS A 210 -12.93 -13.63 -6.34
C LYS A 210 -12.32 -13.75 -4.95
N THR A 211 -11.07 -13.33 -4.82
CA THR A 211 -10.31 -13.44 -3.57
C THR A 211 -10.74 -12.36 -2.57
N VAL A 212 -10.93 -12.75 -1.31
CA VAL A 212 -11.12 -11.83 -0.18
C VAL A 212 -9.79 -11.70 0.55
N THR A 213 -9.18 -10.52 0.54
CA THR A 213 -7.93 -10.25 1.28
C THR A 213 -8.25 -9.74 2.69
N GLY A 214 -7.26 -9.74 3.58
CA GLY A 214 -7.51 -9.55 5.01
C GLY A 214 -6.44 -8.73 5.74
N HIS A 215 -6.85 -8.22 6.89
CA HIS A 215 -6.09 -7.40 7.83
C HIS A 215 -6.49 -7.82 9.25
N TYR A 216 -5.93 -8.94 9.72
CA TYR A 216 -6.19 -9.46 11.06
C TYR A 216 -5.03 -9.09 11.98
N SER A 217 -5.13 -7.91 12.61
CA SER A 217 -4.08 -7.30 13.44
C SER A 217 -4.04 -7.77 14.90
N MET A 218 -4.98 -8.64 15.31
CA MET A 218 -4.99 -9.19 16.66
C MET A 218 -3.91 -10.26 16.84
N PRO A 219 -3.16 -10.25 17.96
CA PRO A 219 -2.15 -11.26 18.28
C PRO A 219 -2.76 -12.62 18.74
N GLU A 220 -3.99 -12.90 18.33
CA GLU A 220 -4.75 -14.10 18.71
C GLU A 220 -4.67 -15.13 17.58
N THR A 221 -4.38 -16.41 17.90
CA THR A 221 -4.15 -17.47 16.89
C THR A 221 -5.12 -18.64 16.98
N GLY A 222 -6.15 -18.54 17.84
CA GLY A 222 -7.16 -19.55 18.13
C GLY A 222 -8.53 -19.17 17.54
N PRO A 223 -9.61 -19.06 18.35
CA PRO A 223 -10.97 -18.94 17.83
C PRO A 223 -11.23 -17.74 16.91
N GLY A 224 -10.62 -16.59 17.18
CA GLY A 224 -10.82 -15.38 16.38
C GLY A 224 -10.21 -15.53 14.99
N LEU A 225 -8.94 -15.93 14.92
CA LEU A 225 -8.27 -16.21 13.65
C LEU A 225 -9.01 -17.29 12.85
N ASN A 226 -9.49 -18.36 13.50
CA ASN A 226 -10.27 -19.40 12.84
C ASN A 226 -11.59 -18.87 12.28
N ALA A 227 -12.32 -18.03 13.02
CA ALA A 227 -13.56 -17.44 12.53
C ALA A 227 -13.33 -16.53 11.32
N TYR A 228 -12.26 -15.73 11.35
CA TYR A 228 -11.88 -14.84 10.26
C TYR A 228 -11.48 -15.59 8.98
N ILE A 229 -10.69 -16.66 9.10
CA ILE A 229 -10.35 -17.52 7.95
C ILE A 229 -11.60 -18.27 7.45
N ALA A 230 -12.42 -18.80 8.36
CA ALA A 230 -13.62 -19.55 8.03
C ALA A 230 -14.68 -18.72 7.29
N SER A 231 -14.69 -17.39 7.43
CA SER A 231 -15.57 -16.51 6.64
C SER A 231 -15.15 -16.35 5.18
N GLY A 232 -14.01 -16.93 4.77
CA GLY A 232 -13.55 -16.94 3.38
C GLY A 232 -12.39 -15.99 3.08
N ILE A 233 -11.80 -15.38 4.12
CA ILE A 233 -10.69 -14.44 3.98
C ILE A 233 -9.40 -15.25 3.78
N ARG A 234 -8.69 -14.99 2.69
CA ARG A 234 -7.72 -15.93 2.11
C ARG A 234 -6.26 -15.58 2.40
N CYS A 235 -5.94 -14.31 2.56
CA CYS A 235 -4.59 -13.84 2.84
C CYS A 235 -4.59 -12.68 3.84
N CYS A 236 -3.47 -12.47 4.51
CA CYS A 236 -3.32 -11.41 5.50
C CYS A 236 -1.86 -10.95 5.59
N HIS A 237 -1.66 -9.63 5.62
CA HIS A 237 -0.34 -9.01 5.81
C HIS A 237 -0.04 -8.59 7.25
N GLU A 238 -1.07 -8.45 8.09
CA GLU A 238 -0.91 -8.06 9.50
C GLU A 238 -0.34 -9.16 10.41
N SER A 239 0.91 -9.52 10.20
CA SER A 239 1.69 -10.36 11.12
C SER A 239 2.90 -9.58 11.57
N THR A 240 3.07 -9.40 12.88
CA THR A 240 4.26 -8.74 13.47
C THR A 240 5.12 -9.71 14.26
N ARG A 241 4.66 -10.95 14.42
CA ARG A 241 5.39 -12.05 15.08
C ARG A 241 5.44 -13.26 14.18
N ALA A 242 6.52 -14.03 14.30
CA ALA A 242 6.69 -15.31 13.61
C ALA A 242 5.53 -16.29 13.87
N GLU A 243 4.98 -16.29 15.09
CA GLU A 243 3.88 -17.17 15.47
C GLU A 243 2.57 -16.86 14.73
N ASP A 244 2.33 -15.59 14.39
CA ASP A 244 1.13 -15.16 13.68
C ASP A 244 1.13 -15.66 12.24
N ALA A 245 2.22 -15.39 11.51
CA ALA A 245 2.38 -15.85 10.14
C ALA A 245 2.37 -17.38 10.06
N LEU A 246 3.02 -18.05 11.00
CA LEU A 246 3.04 -19.51 11.05
C LEU A 246 1.64 -20.09 11.35
N ALA A 247 0.87 -19.48 12.24
CA ALA A 247 -0.51 -19.89 12.52
C ALA A 247 -1.41 -19.72 11.28
N LYS A 248 -1.32 -18.57 10.60
CA LYS A 248 -2.05 -18.29 9.35
C LYS A 248 -1.76 -19.36 8.28
N MET A 249 -0.47 -19.62 8.01
CA MET A 249 -0.08 -20.67 7.05
C MET A 249 -0.58 -22.06 7.44
N ARG A 250 -0.53 -22.43 8.73
CA ARG A 250 -1.05 -23.73 9.22
C ARG A 250 -2.56 -23.89 9.05
N LEU A 251 -3.30 -22.79 9.08
CA LEU A 251 -4.75 -22.76 8.87
C LEU A 251 -5.13 -22.63 7.38
N GLY A 252 -4.15 -22.64 6.47
CA GLY A 252 -4.36 -22.57 5.02
C GLY A 252 -4.60 -21.15 4.49
N MET A 253 -4.32 -20.13 5.30
CA MET A 253 -4.32 -18.73 4.90
C MET A 253 -2.93 -18.33 4.39
N TYR A 254 -2.87 -17.56 3.31
CA TYR A 254 -1.59 -17.00 2.85
C TYR A 254 -1.10 -15.92 3.81
N ALA A 255 0.10 -16.10 4.35
CA ALA A 255 0.78 -15.07 5.13
C ALA A 255 1.55 -14.17 4.17
N GLN A 256 1.19 -12.89 4.12
CA GLN A 256 1.87 -11.87 3.33
C GLN A 256 2.89 -11.19 4.25
N LEU A 257 4.17 -11.49 4.05
CA LEU A 257 5.28 -10.94 4.84
C LEU A 257 5.63 -9.57 4.26
N ARG A 258 5.38 -8.51 5.03
CA ARG A 258 5.60 -7.14 4.58
C ARG A 258 7.00 -6.62 4.92
N GLU A 259 7.56 -5.86 3.98
CA GLU A 259 8.72 -5.00 4.18
C GLU A 259 8.52 -3.75 3.31
N GLY A 260 8.22 -2.62 3.94
CA GLY A 260 7.88 -1.36 3.28
C GLY A 260 8.73 -0.19 3.77
N SER A 261 8.26 1.03 3.57
CA SER A 261 8.98 2.25 4.01
C SER A 261 8.87 2.53 5.51
N ALA A 262 7.75 2.13 6.13
CA ALA A 262 7.49 2.36 7.55
C ALA A 262 7.53 1.06 8.38
N TRP A 263 7.30 -0.09 7.72
CA TRP A 263 7.11 -1.39 8.35
C TRP A 263 8.28 -2.32 8.02
N HIS A 264 9.08 -2.67 9.04
CA HIS A 264 10.24 -3.55 8.92
C HIS A 264 10.00 -4.91 9.60
N ASP A 265 8.81 -5.48 9.35
CA ASP A 265 8.34 -6.70 10.04
C ASP A 265 9.02 -7.97 9.51
N LEU A 266 9.57 -7.96 8.28
CA LEU A 266 10.16 -9.13 7.66
C LEU A 266 11.24 -9.79 8.52
N HIS A 267 12.02 -8.99 9.27
CA HIS A 267 13.01 -9.51 10.21
C HIS A 267 12.41 -10.48 11.23
N GLU A 268 11.29 -10.12 11.86
CA GLU A 268 10.65 -10.97 12.86
C GLU A 268 9.79 -12.05 12.22
N VAL A 269 9.05 -11.74 11.15
CA VAL A 269 8.08 -12.65 10.56
C VAL A 269 8.74 -13.74 9.72
N SER A 270 9.89 -13.47 9.08
CA SER A 270 10.66 -14.47 8.32
C SER A 270 11.06 -15.68 9.18
N LYS A 271 11.20 -15.51 10.51
CA LYS A 271 11.48 -16.60 11.45
C LYS A 271 10.42 -17.70 11.40
N ALA A 272 9.20 -17.40 10.96
CA ALA A 272 8.15 -18.38 10.71
C ALA A 272 8.57 -19.47 9.71
N ILE A 273 9.45 -19.13 8.75
CA ILE A 273 9.95 -20.05 7.72
C ILE A 273 11.43 -20.39 7.90
N THR A 274 12.27 -19.51 8.45
CA THR A 274 13.71 -19.77 8.60
C THR A 274 14.03 -20.60 9.85
N GLN A 275 13.18 -20.56 10.89
CA GLN A 275 13.37 -21.33 12.13
C GLN A 275 12.47 -22.57 12.23
N HIS A 276 11.64 -22.83 11.21
CA HIS A 276 10.75 -23.98 11.15
C HIS A 276 10.87 -24.71 9.82
N LYS A 277 10.75 -26.04 9.85
CA LYS A 277 10.64 -26.83 8.61
C LYS A 277 9.19 -26.85 8.16
N VAL A 278 8.82 -25.94 7.27
CA VAL A 278 7.47 -25.79 6.74
C VAL A 278 7.48 -25.69 5.22
N ASP A 279 6.35 -26.03 4.60
CA ASP A 279 6.11 -25.78 3.19
C ASP A 279 5.75 -24.29 3.00
N THR A 280 6.52 -23.58 2.18
CA THR A 280 6.45 -22.13 2.00
C THR A 280 5.41 -21.68 0.97
N ARG A 281 4.61 -22.60 0.39
CA ARG A 281 3.60 -22.25 -0.62
C ARG A 281 2.55 -21.20 -0.18
N PHE A 282 2.34 -21.07 1.13
CA PHE A 282 1.42 -20.09 1.72
C PHE A 282 2.13 -18.81 2.17
N ALA A 283 3.43 -18.66 1.92
CA ALA A 283 4.15 -17.43 2.20
C ALA A 283 4.25 -16.58 0.93
N CYS A 284 3.91 -15.30 1.04
CA CYS A 284 4.11 -14.29 0.01
C CYS A 284 4.98 -13.16 0.58
N LEU A 285 5.73 -12.45 -0.27
CA LEU A 285 6.37 -11.18 0.09
C LEU A 285 5.57 -10.05 -0.56
N ILE A 286 5.37 -8.96 0.17
CA ILE A 286 4.64 -7.77 -0.29
C ILE A 286 5.31 -6.49 0.23
N SER A 287 5.13 -5.38 -0.47
CA SER A 287 5.70 -4.09 -0.04
C SER A 287 4.77 -3.25 0.84
N ASP A 288 3.45 -3.44 0.73
CA ASP A 288 2.46 -2.65 1.47
C ASP A 288 2.65 -1.14 1.17
N ASP A 289 2.77 -0.29 2.19
CA ASP A 289 3.10 1.13 2.04
C ASP A 289 4.56 1.39 1.67
N THR A 290 4.77 2.02 0.51
CA THR A 290 6.10 2.46 0.04
C THR A 290 6.11 3.94 -0.34
N HIS A 291 7.11 4.67 0.11
CA HIS A 291 7.35 6.08 -0.23
C HIS A 291 8.16 6.27 -1.52
N PRO A 292 8.07 7.44 -2.18
CA PRO A 292 8.87 7.77 -3.35
C PRO A 292 10.38 7.58 -3.13
N HIS A 293 10.87 7.93 -1.92
CA HIS A 293 12.28 7.80 -1.60
C HIS A 293 12.73 6.34 -1.57
N THR A 294 11.96 5.43 -0.97
CA THR A 294 12.27 3.99 -0.97
C THR A 294 12.27 3.44 -2.39
N LEU A 295 11.23 3.77 -3.18
CA LEU A 295 11.13 3.30 -4.57
C LEU A 295 12.31 3.75 -5.43
N THR A 296 12.77 4.99 -5.26
CA THR A 296 13.88 5.54 -6.06
C THR A 296 15.28 5.17 -5.57
N SER A 297 15.46 4.96 -4.27
CA SER A 297 16.79 4.71 -3.67
C SER A 297 17.09 3.23 -3.43
N GLN A 298 16.08 2.43 -3.12
CA GLN A 298 16.23 1.03 -2.75
C GLN A 298 15.65 0.11 -3.82
N GLY A 299 14.53 0.49 -4.42
CA GLY A 299 13.81 -0.30 -5.43
C GLY A 299 12.43 -0.73 -4.93
N HIS A 300 11.94 -1.86 -5.42
CA HIS A 300 10.63 -2.40 -5.07
C HIS A 300 10.75 -3.87 -4.67
N LEU A 301 10.16 -4.81 -5.42
CA LEU A 301 10.26 -6.24 -5.08
C LEU A 301 11.67 -6.81 -5.18
N ASP A 302 12.56 -6.24 -6.01
CA ASP A 302 13.98 -6.59 -6.02
C ASP A 302 14.69 -6.25 -4.70
N TYR A 303 14.30 -5.16 -4.04
CA TYR A 303 14.72 -4.82 -2.68
C TYR A 303 14.18 -5.84 -1.66
N LEU A 304 12.90 -6.19 -1.73
CA LEU A 304 12.30 -7.20 -0.84
C LEU A 304 12.96 -8.57 -0.98
N LEU A 305 13.32 -8.97 -2.20
CA LEU A 305 14.06 -10.19 -2.43
C LEU A 305 15.43 -10.14 -1.74
N ARG A 306 16.19 -9.04 -1.88
CA ARG A 306 17.46 -8.87 -1.17
C ARG A 306 17.28 -8.94 0.35
N ARG A 307 16.27 -8.26 0.90
CA ARG A 307 15.94 -8.33 2.33
C ARG A 307 15.59 -9.75 2.76
N ALA A 308 14.81 -10.49 1.99
CA ALA A 308 14.47 -11.88 2.28
C ALA A 308 15.72 -12.78 2.34
N LEU A 309 16.69 -12.58 1.44
CA LEU A 309 17.98 -13.28 1.46
C LEU A 309 18.79 -12.94 2.71
N GLU A 310 18.83 -11.66 3.10
CA GLU A 310 19.51 -11.21 4.33
C GLU A 310 18.93 -11.87 5.58
N GLU A 311 17.62 -12.13 5.62
CA GLU A 311 16.96 -12.87 6.71
C GLU A 311 17.15 -14.40 6.59
N GLY A 312 17.80 -14.90 5.55
CA GLY A 312 18.17 -16.31 5.37
C GLY A 312 17.16 -17.15 4.57
N ILE A 313 16.28 -16.51 3.78
CA ILE A 313 15.36 -17.20 2.88
C ILE A 313 16.12 -17.62 1.60
N ASP A 314 15.92 -18.87 1.17
CA ASP A 314 16.52 -19.40 -0.07
C ASP A 314 16.10 -18.57 -1.30
N PRO A 315 17.02 -18.25 -2.24
CA PRO A 315 16.72 -17.39 -3.39
C PRO A 315 15.55 -17.85 -4.26
N ILE A 316 15.44 -19.15 -4.54
CA ILE A 316 14.34 -19.67 -5.36
C ILE A 316 13.02 -19.57 -4.60
N THR A 317 13.05 -19.88 -3.29
CA THR A 317 11.91 -19.71 -2.40
C THR A 317 11.44 -18.25 -2.34
N ALA A 318 12.36 -17.29 -2.20
CA ALA A 318 12.03 -15.86 -2.19
C ALA A 318 11.38 -15.44 -3.53
N ILE A 319 11.90 -15.91 -4.67
CA ILE A 319 11.28 -15.67 -5.98
C ILE A 319 9.89 -16.31 -6.06
N GLN A 320 9.66 -17.52 -5.53
CA GLN A 320 8.32 -18.13 -5.47
C GLN A 320 7.34 -17.25 -4.68
N MET A 321 7.78 -16.65 -3.57
CA MET A 321 6.97 -15.78 -2.70
C MET A 321 6.51 -14.49 -3.37
N VAL A 322 7.19 -14.02 -4.43
CA VAL A 322 6.77 -12.86 -5.26
C VAL A 322 6.28 -13.26 -6.66
N THR A 323 6.10 -14.56 -6.94
CA THR A 323 5.64 -15.03 -8.26
C THR A 323 4.50 -16.02 -8.13
N ILE A 324 4.80 -17.32 -8.10
CA ILE A 324 3.80 -18.38 -8.16
C ILE A 324 2.91 -18.42 -6.92
N ASN A 325 3.46 -18.16 -5.72
CA ASN A 325 2.67 -18.14 -4.49
C ASN A 325 1.66 -16.98 -4.52
N THR A 326 2.11 -15.79 -4.93
CA THR A 326 1.24 -14.62 -5.10
C THR A 326 0.17 -14.88 -6.17
N ALA A 327 0.53 -15.47 -7.31
CA ALA A 327 -0.43 -15.80 -8.34
C ALA A 327 -1.49 -16.82 -7.84
N GLN A 328 -1.09 -17.83 -7.06
CA GLN A 328 -2.00 -18.82 -6.47
C GLN A 328 -2.87 -18.25 -5.34
N CYS A 329 -2.33 -17.31 -4.56
CA CYS A 329 -3.07 -16.54 -3.57
C CYS A 329 -4.28 -15.86 -4.23
N TYR A 330 -4.08 -15.23 -5.38
CA TYR A 330 -5.11 -14.53 -6.13
C TYR A 330 -5.84 -15.35 -7.20
N GLN A 331 -5.54 -16.64 -7.33
CA GLN A 331 -6.13 -17.54 -8.34
C GLN A 331 -5.83 -17.10 -9.80
N MET A 332 -4.71 -16.43 -10.00
CA MET A 332 -4.19 -15.93 -11.28
C MET A 332 -3.03 -16.80 -11.82
N ASP A 333 -2.73 -17.92 -11.16
CA ASP A 333 -1.66 -18.85 -11.52
C ASP A 333 -1.91 -19.63 -12.83
N HIS A 334 -3.07 -19.49 -13.45
CA HIS A 334 -3.31 -19.98 -14.80
C HIS A 334 -2.76 -19.03 -15.89
N GLU A 335 -2.44 -17.79 -15.53
CA GLU A 335 -2.01 -16.74 -16.46
C GLU A 335 -0.63 -16.16 -16.10
N LEU A 336 -0.31 -16.05 -14.82
CA LEU A 336 0.86 -15.36 -14.29
C LEU A 336 1.71 -16.26 -13.36
N GLY A 337 2.83 -15.73 -12.87
CA GLY A 337 3.62 -16.31 -11.79
C GLY A 337 4.56 -17.46 -12.17
N SER A 338 4.64 -17.86 -13.44
CA SER A 338 5.67 -18.81 -13.90
C SER A 338 6.01 -18.64 -15.39
N ILE A 339 7.24 -18.97 -15.78
CA ILE A 339 7.65 -19.07 -17.19
C ILE A 339 7.24 -20.46 -17.70
N THR A 340 6.00 -20.58 -18.18
CA THR A 340 5.42 -21.85 -18.66
C THR A 340 4.54 -21.64 -19.90
N PRO A 341 4.45 -22.61 -20.82
CA PRO A 341 3.62 -22.49 -22.02
C PRO A 341 2.17 -22.08 -21.73
N GLY A 342 1.63 -21.19 -22.55
CA GLY A 342 0.27 -20.63 -22.44
C GLY A 342 0.17 -19.37 -21.58
N LYS A 343 1.08 -19.15 -20.62
CA LYS A 343 1.05 -17.99 -19.72
C LYS A 343 1.51 -16.70 -20.39
N CYS A 344 1.22 -15.57 -19.75
CA CYS A 344 1.77 -14.27 -20.15
C CYS A 344 3.30 -14.31 -20.17
N ALA A 345 3.90 -13.69 -21.17
CA ALA A 345 5.35 -13.57 -21.28
C ALA A 345 5.87 -12.40 -20.44
N ASP A 346 5.67 -12.49 -19.12
CA ASP A 346 6.19 -11.55 -18.13
C ASP A 346 7.46 -12.15 -17.51
N ILE A 347 8.61 -11.57 -17.85
CA ILE A 347 9.92 -12.20 -17.60
C ILE A 347 10.89 -11.13 -17.10
N VAL A 348 11.60 -11.43 -16.02
CA VAL A 348 12.70 -10.61 -15.52
C VAL A 348 14.03 -11.29 -15.79
N PHE A 349 15.03 -10.50 -16.16
CA PHE A 349 16.41 -10.93 -16.29
C PHE A 349 17.17 -10.49 -15.05
N LEU A 350 17.81 -11.44 -14.40
CA LEU A 350 18.63 -11.23 -13.22
C LEU A 350 20.09 -11.55 -13.56
N LYS A 351 20.98 -10.65 -13.17
CA LYS A 351 22.43 -10.86 -13.33
C LYS A 351 22.92 -12.03 -12.48
N ASP A 352 22.47 -12.09 -11.24
CA ASP A 352 22.74 -13.16 -10.28
C ASP A 352 21.63 -13.24 -9.22
N LEU A 353 21.59 -14.37 -8.51
CA LEU A 353 20.60 -14.63 -7.46
C LEU A 353 21.08 -14.21 -6.06
N GLU A 354 22.30 -13.67 -5.93
CA GLU A 354 22.83 -13.21 -4.63
C GLU A 354 22.42 -11.76 -4.37
N HIS A 355 22.49 -10.91 -5.39
CA HIS A 355 22.18 -9.48 -5.34
C HIS A 355 20.83 -9.14 -5.98
N MET A 356 20.20 -10.08 -6.70
CA MET A 356 18.90 -9.88 -7.36
C MET A 356 18.85 -8.65 -8.28
N GLU A 357 19.98 -8.31 -8.92
CA GLU A 357 20.09 -7.16 -9.82
C GLU A 357 19.27 -7.41 -11.10
N VAL A 358 18.17 -6.66 -11.26
CA VAL A 358 17.32 -6.70 -12.46
C VAL A 358 17.98 -5.93 -13.60
N THR A 359 18.26 -6.61 -14.71
CA THR A 359 18.87 -5.98 -15.89
C THR A 359 17.88 -5.68 -17.00
N ARG A 360 16.80 -6.46 -17.10
CA ARG A 360 15.79 -6.32 -18.16
C ARG A 360 14.45 -6.88 -17.71
N VAL A 361 13.37 -6.25 -18.15
CA VAL A 361 11.99 -6.67 -17.85
C VAL A 361 11.18 -6.71 -19.13
N LEU A 362 10.51 -7.85 -19.35
CA LEU A 362 9.54 -8.04 -20.40
C LEU A 362 8.14 -8.12 -19.78
N ILE A 363 7.19 -7.43 -20.40
CA ILE A 363 5.76 -7.59 -20.11
C ILE A 363 5.05 -7.92 -21.43
N ASP A 364 4.24 -8.98 -21.42
CA ASP A 364 3.61 -9.54 -22.62
C ASP A 364 4.61 -9.67 -23.80
N GLY A 365 5.81 -10.16 -23.49
CA GLY A 365 6.87 -10.44 -24.47
C GLY A 365 7.64 -9.23 -24.99
N SER A 366 7.27 -8.01 -24.59
CA SER A 366 7.92 -6.79 -25.05
C SER A 366 8.89 -6.28 -24.00
N VAL A 367 10.09 -5.85 -24.38
CA VAL A 367 11.04 -5.21 -23.45
C VAL A 367 10.50 -3.85 -23.02
N VAL A 368 10.10 -3.74 -21.75
CA VAL A 368 9.49 -2.50 -21.20
C VAL A 368 10.43 -1.71 -20.31
N ALA A 369 11.46 -2.36 -19.77
CA ALA A 369 12.52 -1.72 -19.01
C ALA A 369 13.86 -2.45 -19.15
N GLU A 370 14.94 -1.70 -19.08
CA GLU A 370 16.31 -2.20 -19.18
C GLU A 370 17.26 -1.28 -18.39
N ASN A 371 18.21 -1.89 -17.65
CA ASN A 371 19.22 -1.20 -16.85
C ASN A 371 18.65 -0.07 -15.96
N GLY A 372 17.59 -0.40 -15.21
CA GLY A 372 16.95 0.52 -14.26
C GLY A 372 16.12 1.65 -14.90
N LYS A 373 15.77 1.55 -16.20
CA LYS A 373 14.99 2.58 -16.90
C LYS A 373 13.88 2.00 -17.74
N MET A 374 12.77 2.72 -17.83
CA MET A 374 11.70 2.42 -18.78
C MET A 374 12.18 2.57 -20.23
N CYS A 375 11.85 1.58 -21.07
CA CYS A 375 12.12 1.58 -22.52
C CYS A 375 10.90 2.03 -23.33
N VAL A 376 9.72 2.07 -22.72
CA VAL A 376 8.46 2.49 -23.35
C VAL A 376 7.94 3.79 -22.74
N PRO A 377 7.34 4.69 -23.54
CA PRO A 377 6.70 5.88 -22.99
C PRO A 377 5.42 5.50 -22.26
N ILE A 378 5.18 6.13 -21.11
CA ILE A 378 3.87 6.14 -20.46
C ILE A 378 3.25 7.52 -20.76
N PRO A 379 2.18 7.61 -21.57
CA PRO A 379 1.51 8.88 -21.89
C PRO A 379 1.05 9.60 -20.62
N SER A 380 0.96 10.93 -20.59
CA SER A 380 0.40 11.64 -19.43
C SER A 380 -1.10 11.34 -19.26
N TYR A 381 -1.57 11.34 -18.02
CA TYR A 381 -3.00 11.27 -17.69
C TYR A 381 -3.37 12.50 -16.87
N THR A 382 -4.47 13.16 -17.24
CA THR A 382 -5.00 14.30 -16.49
C THR A 382 -6.17 13.80 -15.67
N TYR A 383 -6.01 13.81 -14.36
CA TYR A 383 -7.11 13.53 -13.44
C TYR A 383 -8.22 14.58 -13.63
N PRO A 384 -9.50 14.20 -13.52
CA PRO A 384 -10.59 15.16 -13.61
C PRO A 384 -10.46 16.27 -12.56
N ASP A 385 -10.88 17.50 -12.90
CA ASP A 385 -10.79 18.66 -12.00
C ASP A 385 -11.40 18.36 -10.63
N TRP A 386 -12.55 17.66 -10.56
CA TRP A 386 -13.20 17.34 -9.30
C TRP A 386 -12.35 16.42 -8.39
N ALA A 387 -11.50 15.57 -8.96
CA ALA A 387 -10.59 14.72 -8.19
C ALA A 387 -9.41 15.53 -7.63
N GLN A 388 -9.14 16.73 -8.17
CA GLN A 388 -8.09 17.63 -7.72
C GLN A 388 -8.58 18.73 -6.75
N HIS A 389 -9.90 18.91 -6.62
CA HIS A 389 -10.51 19.90 -5.74
C HIS A 389 -11.17 19.21 -4.53
N SER A 390 -10.39 18.42 -3.78
CA SER A 390 -10.88 17.58 -2.67
C SER A 390 -10.75 18.21 -1.28
N MET A 391 -10.44 19.51 -1.19
CA MET A 391 -10.28 20.24 0.06
C MET A 391 -11.53 21.09 0.34
N HIS A 392 -12.56 20.46 0.92
CA HIS A 392 -13.86 21.05 1.24
C HIS A 392 -13.96 21.36 2.74
N VAL A 393 -13.17 22.33 3.20
CA VAL A 393 -13.19 22.81 4.58
C VAL A 393 -14.17 23.96 4.70
N ARG A 394 -15.15 23.86 5.62
CA ARG A 394 -16.25 24.83 5.75
C ARG A 394 -15.77 26.22 6.15
N ASP A 395 -14.97 26.28 7.21
CA ASP A 395 -14.61 27.51 7.89
C ASP A 395 -13.13 27.83 7.62
N GLU A 396 -12.79 29.13 7.58
CA GLU A 396 -11.39 29.55 7.54
C GLU A 396 -10.68 29.10 8.82
N ILE A 397 -9.56 28.38 8.68
CA ILE A 397 -8.78 27.92 9.83
C ILE A 397 -7.92 29.08 10.32
N THR A 398 -8.23 29.56 11.52
CA THR A 398 -7.51 30.66 12.18
C THR A 398 -6.83 30.16 13.46
N PRO A 399 -5.92 30.92 14.10
CA PRO A 399 -5.33 30.51 15.37
C PRO A 399 -6.38 30.12 16.43
N GLU A 400 -7.50 30.84 16.52
CA GLU A 400 -8.59 30.51 17.45
C GLU A 400 -9.29 29.17 17.15
N SER A 401 -9.12 28.60 15.95
CA SER A 401 -9.64 27.27 15.61
C SER A 401 -8.93 26.14 16.39
N PHE A 402 -7.73 26.41 16.92
CA PHE A 402 -6.90 25.46 17.68
C PHE A 402 -7.04 25.62 19.20
N ARG A 403 -8.03 26.39 19.65
CA ARG A 403 -8.30 26.59 21.06
C ARG A 403 -8.93 25.34 21.69
N ILE A 404 -8.27 24.79 22.71
CA ILE A 404 -8.83 23.74 23.57
C ILE A 404 -9.25 24.36 24.90
N GLN A 405 -10.55 24.38 25.17
CA GLN A 405 -11.11 24.93 26.40
C GLN A 405 -11.03 23.89 27.53
N ALA A 406 -10.56 24.30 28.72
CA ALA A 406 -10.44 23.40 29.87
C ALA A 406 -11.73 23.23 30.67
N ASP A 407 -12.65 24.20 30.57
CA ASP A 407 -13.93 24.27 31.30
C ASP A 407 -13.84 23.90 32.79
N THR A 408 -12.84 24.45 33.48
CA THR A 408 -12.60 24.20 34.91
C THR A 408 -12.01 25.43 35.61
N ASP A 409 -12.22 25.51 36.92
CA ASP A 409 -11.58 26.49 37.81
C ASP A 409 -10.23 25.97 38.38
N LYS A 410 -9.83 24.74 38.05
CA LYS A 410 -8.55 24.16 38.49
C LYS A 410 -7.38 24.79 37.73
N ASP A 411 -6.26 25.03 38.40
CA ASP A 411 -5.01 25.48 37.77
C ASP A 411 -4.39 24.43 36.82
N SER A 412 -4.83 23.17 36.93
CA SER A 412 -4.32 22.07 36.12
C SER A 412 -5.36 20.94 36.00
N VAL A 413 -5.32 20.22 34.88
CA VAL A 413 -6.18 19.06 34.60
C VAL A 413 -5.34 17.88 34.10
N THR A 414 -5.89 16.67 34.24
CA THR A 414 -5.34 15.47 33.63
C THR A 414 -6.05 15.23 32.30
N VAL A 415 -5.28 15.14 31.21
CA VAL A 415 -5.80 14.87 29.86
C VAL A 415 -5.36 13.49 29.36
N ARG A 416 -6.14 12.91 28.46
CA ARG A 416 -5.71 11.78 27.63
C ARG A 416 -4.83 12.30 26.48
N ALA A 417 -3.70 11.66 26.29
CA ALA A 417 -2.79 11.90 25.18
C ALA A 417 -2.47 10.58 24.47
N ILE A 418 -2.32 10.66 23.14
CA ILE A 418 -1.96 9.55 22.26
C ILE A 418 -0.43 9.49 22.21
N GLU A 419 0.19 8.52 22.86
CA GLU A 419 1.64 8.31 22.77
C GLU A 419 1.99 7.43 21.56
N VAL A 420 2.57 8.06 20.54
CA VAL A 420 2.98 7.36 19.31
C VAL A 420 4.27 6.58 19.53
N ILE A 421 4.42 5.48 18.79
CA ILE A 421 5.61 4.63 18.84
C ILE A 421 6.32 4.71 17.47
N PRO A 422 7.56 5.22 17.40
CA PRO A 422 8.31 5.28 16.15
C PRO A 422 8.38 3.92 15.43
N ALA A 423 8.11 3.92 14.12
CA ALA A 423 8.17 2.74 13.24
C ALA A 423 7.29 1.56 13.70
N ARG A 424 6.16 1.84 14.37
CA ARG A 424 5.16 0.84 14.74
C ARG A 424 3.74 1.39 14.55
N VAL A 425 2.82 0.48 14.25
CA VAL A 425 1.41 0.79 13.96
C VAL A 425 0.61 1.18 15.23
N GLY A 426 0.97 0.59 16.38
CA GLY A 426 0.27 0.82 17.66
C GLY A 426 0.67 2.10 18.38
N ASP A 427 -0.20 2.56 19.27
CA ASP A 427 0.03 3.66 20.22
C ASP A 427 -0.28 3.23 21.66
N TYR A 428 -0.12 4.15 22.60
CA TYR A 428 -0.59 3.98 23.97
C TYR A 428 -1.43 5.16 24.44
N GLU A 429 -2.45 4.88 25.23
CA GLU A 429 -3.09 5.92 26.03
C GLU A 429 -2.15 6.38 27.17
N ARG A 430 -2.01 7.69 27.33
CA ARG A 430 -1.31 8.31 28.47
C ARG A 430 -2.18 9.36 29.14
N HIS A 431 -2.16 9.38 30.47
CA HIS A 431 -2.76 10.43 31.27
C HIS A 431 -1.69 11.42 31.69
N VAL A 432 -1.83 12.67 31.26
CA VAL A 432 -0.82 13.72 31.42
C VAL A 432 -1.42 14.93 32.08
N LYS A 433 -0.70 15.51 33.05
CA LYS A 433 -1.14 16.72 33.75
C LYS A 433 -0.69 17.96 32.99
N LEU A 434 -1.64 18.78 32.56
CA LEU A 434 -1.41 20.06 31.88
C LEU A 434 -1.88 21.22 32.74
N GLN A 435 -1.19 22.36 32.63
CA GLN A 435 -1.60 23.61 33.28
C GLN A 435 -2.71 24.28 32.48
N VAL A 436 -3.66 24.87 33.18
CA VAL A 436 -4.71 25.70 32.59
C VAL A 436 -4.20 27.13 32.58
N THR A 437 -4.01 27.71 31.39
CA THR A 437 -3.57 29.11 31.23
C THR A 437 -4.68 29.88 30.53
N ASP A 438 -5.20 30.93 31.17
CA ASP A 438 -6.33 31.73 30.67
C ASP A 438 -7.56 30.90 30.24
N GLY A 439 -7.83 29.80 30.97
CA GLY A 439 -8.94 28.88 30.71
C GLY A 439 -8.71 27.92 29.53
N LYS A 440 -7.50 27.90 28.96
CA LYS A 440 -7.10 27.10 27.80
C LYS A 440 -6.07 26.03 28.17
N LEU A 441 -6.01 24.97 27.37
CA LEU A 441 -4.97 23.96 27.40
C LEU A 441 -4.05 24.15 26.20
N GLU A 442 -2.74 24.13 26.46
CA GLU A 442 -1.69 24.36 25.46
C GLU A 442 -0.75 23.16 25.35
N SER A 443 -0.01 23.10 24.26
CA SER A 443 1.12 22.17 24.10
C SER A 443 2.16 22.43 25.20
N ASP A 444 2.77 21.35 25.71
CA ASP A 444 3.88 21.41 26.67
C ASP A 444 5.06 20.60 26.13
N THR A 445 5.97 21.28 25.43
CA THR A 445 7.14 20.66 24.80
C THR A 445 8.13 20.09 25.82
N SER A 446 8.08 20.54 27.09
CA SER A 446 8.93 19.98 28.14
C SER A 446 8.52 18.56 28.55
N GLN A 447 7.25 18.21 28.33
CA GLN A 447 6.70 16.88 28.52
C GLN A 447 6.53 16.12 27.19
N ASP A 448 6.94 16.72 26.07
CA ASP A 448 6.68 16.26 24.70
C ASP A 448 5.18 16.06 24.43
N ILE A 449 4.39 17.08 24.74
CA ILE A 449 2.93 17.07 24.55
C ILE A 449 2.56 18.15 23.54
N LEU A 450 1.88 17.75 22.47
CA LEU A 450 1.53 18.64 21.37
C LEU A 450 0.02 18.59 21.13
N LYS A 451 -0.58 19.76 20.89
CA LYS A 451 -1.95 19.85 20.38
C LYS A 451 -2.03 19.14 19.03
N THR A 452 -3.12 18.41 18.86
CA THR A 452 -3.47 17.81 17.57
C THR A 452 -4.95 18.01 17.27
N PHE A 453 -5.25 18.25 16.00
CA PHE A 453 -6.59 18.52 15.51
C PHE A 453 -6.82 17.77 14.20
N VAL A 454 -8.04 17.26 14.03
CA VAL A 454 -8.49 16.63 12.80
C VAL A 454 -9.72 17.36 12.31
N PHE A 455 -9.60 18.09 11.19
CA PHE A 455 -10.69 18.85 10.59
C PHE A 455 -11.32 18.07 9.44
N GLU A 456 -12.65 17.96 9.48
CA GLU A 456 -13.40 17.36 8.39
C GLU A 456 -13.23 18.19 7.11
N ARG A 457 -12.86 17.53 6.00
CA ARG A 457 -12.46 18.22 4.75
C ARG A 457 -13.16 17.74 3.49
N HIS A 458 -14.20 16.92 3.61
CA HIS A 458 -14.86 16.28 2.46
C HIS A 458 -16.23 16.88 2.14
N HIS A 459 -17.00 17.27 3.16
CA HIS A 459 -18.42 17.65 3.02
C HIS A 459 -18.76 19.00 3.66
N GLU A 460 -17.76 19.81 3.99
CA GLU A 460 -17.95 21.14 4.60
C GLU A 460 -18.82 21.09 5.87
N THR A 461 -18.68 20.04 6.69
CA THR A 461 -19.49 19.90 7.91
C THR A 461 -19.02 20.83 9.03
N GLY A 462 -17.75 21.26 8.96
CA GLY A 462 -17.04 22.03 9.99
C GLY A 462 -16.89 21.29 11.32
N LYS A 463 -17.03 19.96 11.31
CA LYS A 463 -16.68 19.12 12.46
C LYS A 463 -15.16 19.03 12.59
N PHE A 464 -14.69 18.99 13.82
CA PHE A 464 -13.29 18.69 14.11
C PHE A 464 -13.17 17.96 15.45
N GLY A 465 -12.11 17.17 15.57
CA GLY A 465 -11.65 16.62 16.84
C GLY A 465 -10.43 17.38 17.33
N ALA A 466 -10.28 17.48 18.64
CA ALA A 466 -9.13 18.09 19.30
C ALA A 466 -8.58 17.14 20.38
N GLY A 467 -7.26 17.06 20.48
CA GLY A 467 -6.59 16.21 21.46
C GLY A 467 -5.11 16.55 21.63
N PHE A 468 -4.40 15.64 22.28
CA PHE A 468 -2.96 15.76 22.50
C PHE A 468 -2.22 14.50 22.05
N VAL A 469 -1.03 14.68 21.47
CA VAL A 469 -0.11 13.59 21.13
C VAL A 469 1.19 13.72 21.93
N LYS A 470 1.86 12.59 22.12
CA LYS A 470 3.16 12.45 22.78
C LYS A 470 4.10 11.60 21.94
N GLY A 471 5.40 11.91 21.91
CA GLY A 471 6.42 11.06 21.30
C GLY A 471 7.08 11.64 20.04
N PHE A 472 6.60 12.77 19.51
CA PHE A 472 7.16 13.39 18.30
C PHE A 472 8.46 14.16 18.55
N GLY A 473 8.69 14.66 19.77
CA GLY A 473 9.86 15.44 20.13
C GLY A 473 9.91 16.85 19.53
N ILE A 474 8.84 17.32 18.88
CA ILE A 474 8.79 18.65 18.24
C ILE A 474 8.88 19.73 19.31
N GLN A 475 9.78 20.69 19.12
CA GLN A 475 10.09 21.74 20.08
C GLN A 475 9.50 23.11 19.71
N CYS A 476 9.13 23.30 18.45
CA CYS A 476 8.55 24.55 17.93
C CYS A 476 7.80 24.26 16.63
N GLY A 477 7.03 25.21 16.11
CA GLY A 477 6.34 25.03 14.83
C GLY A 477 5.16 24.07 14.86
N ALA A 478 4.76 23.64 13.67
CA ALA A 478 3.65 22.73 13.41
C ALA A 478 3.88 21.89 12.15
N MET A 479 3.16 20.77 12.05
CA MET A 479 3.04 19.93 10.87
C MET A 479 1.57 19.74 10.52
N ALA A 480 1.25 19.63 9.23
CA ALA A 480 -0.08 19.26 8.76
C ALA A 480 0.00 18.21 7.65
N SER A 481 -1.00 17.33 7.57
CA SER A 481 -1.14 16.29 6.55
C SER A 481 -2.61 16.10 6.16
N THR A 482 -2.87 15.84 4.88
CA THR A 482 -4.15 15.30 4.40
C THR A 482 -4.11 13.81 4.12
N VAL A 483 -2.92 13.19 4.18
CA VAL A 483 -2.76 11.74 4.27
C VAL A 483 -2.85 11.39 5.76
N ALA A 484 -4.03 10.93 6.15
CA ALA A 484 -4.37 10.60 7.53
C ALA A 484 -5.34 9.42 7.57
N HIS A 485 -4.80 8.21 7.64
CA HIS A 485 -5.51 6.95 7.44
C HIS A 485 -6.75 6.81 8.35
N ASP A 486 -7.89 6.31 7.89
CA ASP A 486 -8.27 6.12 6.47
C ASP A 486 -9.21 7.22 5.99
N ALA A 487 -9.77 8.00 6.92
CA ALA A 487 -10.69 9.06 6.56
C ALA A 487 -10.04 10.23 5.84
N HIS A 488 -8.71 10.38 5.93
CA HIS A 488 -7.92 11.40 5.24
C HIS A 488 -8.43 12.82 5.44
N ASN A 489 -8.91 13.09 6.65
CA ASN A 489 -9.25 14.44 7.07
C ASN A 489 -7.96 15.26 7.29
N LEU A 490 -8.10 16.59 7.37
CA LEU A 490 -6.96 17.48 7.55
C LEU A 490 -6.46 17.37 8.99
N LEU A 491 -5.31 16.71 9.18
CA LEU A 491 -4.68 16.49 10.47
C LEU A 491 -3.57 17.51 10.69
N VAL A 492 -3.54 18.10 11.88
CA VAL A 492 -2.55 19.12 12.27
C VAL A 492 -1.98 18.76 13.65
N VAL A 493 -0.67 18.89 13.81
CA VAL A 493 0.05 18.70 15.09
C VAL A 493 0.97 19.90 15.29
N GLY A 494 1.01 20.50 16.48
CA GLY A 494 1.89 21.65 16.68
C GLY A 494 2.05 22.15 18.10
N THR A 495 2.94 23.13 18.21
CA THR A 495 3.34 23.75 19.48
C THR A 495 2.63 25.07 19.76
N ASN A 496 2.10 25.73 18.73
CA ASN A 496 1.42 27.02 18.81
C ASN A 496 0.38 27.17 17.70
N ASP A 497 -0.63 28.00 17.96
CA ASP A 497 -1.82 28.12 17.11
C ASP A 497 -1.56 28.82 15.78
N GLU A 498 -0.64 29.78 15.76
CA GLU A 498 -0.30 30.54 14.56
C GLU A 498 0.35 29.65 13.50
N ASP A 499 1.34 28.85 13.88
CA ASP A 499 2.00 27.92 12.96
C ASP A 499 1.06 26.78 12.55
N MET A 500 0.19 26.29 13.45
CA MET A 500 -0.82 25.29 13.13
C MET A 500 -1.82 25.80 12.08
N ALA A 501 -2.31 27.03 12.23
CA ALA A 501 -3.19 27.66 11.25
C ALA A 501 -2.50 27.87 9.89
N LEU A 502 -1.24 28.31 9.89
CA LEU A 502 -0.49 28.45 8.64
C LEU A 502 -0.27 27.09 7.96
N ALA A 503 0.06 26.03 8.71
CA ALA A 503 0.24 24.69 8.16
C ALA A 503 -1.05 24.16 7.52
N ALA A 504 -2.18 24.27 8.23
CA ALA A 504 -3.48 23.85 7.73
C ALA A 504 -3.88 24.58 6.43
N ASN A 505 -3.78 25.91 6.42
CA ASN A 505 -4.14 26.72 5.25
C ASN A 505 -3.20 26.52 4.06
N THR A 506 -1.92 26.22 4.31
CA THR A 506 -0.98 25.87 3.24
C THR A 506 -1.48 24.66 2.46
N LEU A 507 -1.97 23.62 3.16
CA LEU A 507 -2.50 22.43 2.51
C LEU A 507 -3.84 22.66 1.82
N ILE A 508 -4.73 23.45 2.42
CA ILE A 508 -5.98 23.84 1.76
C ILE A 508 -5.69 24.55 0.42
N GLN A 509 -4.71 25.46 0.39
CA GLN A 509 -4.36 26.23 -0.80
C GLN A 509 -3.71 25.41 -1.92
N CYS A 510 -2.92 24.38 -1.58
CA CYS A 510 -2.24 23.55 -2.58
C CYS A 510 -3.03 22.29 -3.00
N GLY A 511 -4.26 22.10 -2.51
CA GLY A 511 -5.11 20.96 -2.84
C GLY A 511 -4.85 19.70 -2.02
N GLY A 512 -4.21 19.84 -0.86
CA GLY A 512 -3.79 18.77 0.03
C GLY A 512 -2.29 18.45 -0.09
N GLY A 513 -1.78 17.65 0.85
CA GLY A 513 -0.37 17.30 0.92
C GLY A 513 0.14 17.14 2.34
N MET A 514 1.43 17.40 2.51
CA MET A 514 2.13 17.41 3.79
C MET A 514 2.99 18.67 3.91
N THR A 515 3.02 19.30 5.07
CA THR A 515 3.78 20.55 5.28
C THR A 515 4.30 20.67 6.71
N ALA A 516 5.43 21.36 6.86
CA ALA A 516 6.01 21.73 8.15
C ALA A 516 6.27 23.24 8.18
N VAL A 517 5.96 23.86 9.31
CA VAL A 517 5.94 25.32 9.51
C VAL A 517 6.67 25.67 10.79
N GLN A 518 7.37 26.81 10.81
CA GLN A 518 8.01 27.37 11.99
C GLN A 518 8.02 28.90 11.92
N ASN A 519 7.61 29.57 12.99
CA ASN A 519 7.69 31.04 13.14
C ASN A 519 7.03 31.80 11.98
N GLY A 520 5.84 31.38 11.56
CA GLY A 520 5.08 31.98 10.47
C GLY A 520 5.65 31.71 9.07
N LYS A 521 6.50 30.70 8.90
CA LYS A 521 7.10 30.33 7.60
C LYS A 521 6.94 28.84 7.31
N VAL A 522 6.54 28.52 6.09
CA VAL A 522 6.58 27.17 5.55
C VAL A 522 8.04 26.78 5.32
N LEU A 523 8.50 25.74 6.01
CA LEU A 523 9.86 25.20 5.89
C LEU A 523 9.96 24.16 4.77
N GLY A 524 8.92 23.36 4.56
CA GLY A 524 8.82 22.37 3.50
C GLY A 524 7.36 22.02 3.22
N CYS A 525 7.04 21.70 1.97
CA CYS A 525 5.69 21.34 1.53
C CYS A 525 5.76 20.35 0.37
N THR A 526 5.03 19.25 0.48
CA THR A 526 4.80 18.27 -0.58
C THR A 526 3.33 18.35 -0.97
N PRO A 527 2.97 19.11 -2.04
CA PRO A 527 1.59 19.20 -2.50
C PRO A 527 1.15 17.87 -3.12
N LEU A 528 -0.07 17.43 -2.80
CA LEU A 528 -0.68 16.19 -3.28
C LEU A 528 -2.07 16.50 -3.86
N PRO A 529 -2.15 17.16 -5.03
CA PRO A 529 -3.39 17.72 -5.53
C PRO A 529 -4.47 16.67 -5.82
N ILE A 530 -4.10 15.43 -6.18
CA ILE A 530 -5.06 14.39 -6.50
C ILE A 530 -5.59 13.80 -5.19
N ALA A 531 -6.86 14.05 -4.88
CA ALA A 531 -7.55 13.64 -3.66
C ALA A 531 -6.91 14.13 -2.33
N GLY A 532 -5.89 14.99 -2.36
CA GLY A 532 -5.07 15.27 -1.19
C GLY A 532 -4.08 14.15 -0.84
N LEU A 533 -3.85 13.21 -1.76
CA LEU A 533 -3.12 11.95 -1.54
C LEU A 533 -1.98 11.71 -2.53
N MET A 534 -2.16 12.08 -3.81
CA MET A 534 -1.20 11.77 -4.87
C MET A 534 -0.78 12.98 -5.69
N ASN A 535 0.33 12.82 -6.41
CA ASN A 535 0.88 13.77 -7.36
C ASN A 535 1.27 13.08 -8.68
N ASP A 536 1.08 13.74 -9.81
CA ASP A 536 1.42 13.23 -11.16
C ASP A 536 2.77 13.73 -11.70
N LYS A 537 3.55 14.45 -10.87
CA LYS A 537 4.95 14.80 -11.15
C LYS A 537 5.85 13.57 -11.25
N PRO A 538 6.98 13.67 -11.98
CA PRO A 538 8.00 12.62 -12.01
C PRO A 538 8.40 12.15 -10.61
N VAL A 539 8.60 10.85 -10.44
CA VAL A 539 8.92 10.25 -9.14
C VAL A 539 10.12 10.91 -8.45
N GLU A 540 11.14 11.32 -9.20
CA GLU A 540 12.32 12.00 -8.65
C GLU A 540 12.00 13.40 -8.11
N GLU A 541 11.04 14.11 -8.72
CA GLU A 541 10.56 15.39 -8.20
C GLU A 541 9.78 15.21 -6.90
N VAL A 542 8.90 14.21 -6.83
CA VAL A 542 8.11 13.91 -5.62
C VAL A 542 9.04 13.44 -4.49
N ALA A 543 10.02 12.59 -4.79
CA ALA A 543 11.04 12.16 -3.84
C ALA A 543 11.86 13.35 -3.30
N ALA A 544 12.21 14.32 -4.14
CA ALA A 544 12.90 15.53 -3.71
C ALA A 544 12.03 16.43 -2.81
N LEU A 545 10.71 16.51 -3.07
CA LEU A 545 9.78 17.24 -2.20
C LEU A 545 9.68 16.59 -0.82
N VAL A 546 9.54 15.25 -0.77
CA VAL A 546 9.52 14.48 0.48
C VAL A 546 10.83 14.63 1.25
N ALA A 547 11.98 14.58 0.57
CA ALA A 547 13.28 14.80 1.19
C ALA A 547 13.43 16.24 1.75
N GLY A 548 12.87 17.24 1.07
CA GLY A 548 12.82 18.61 1.59
C GLY A 548 11.96 18.73 2.86
N LEU A 549 10.88 17.96 2.94
CA LEU A 549 10.05 17.88 4.13
C LEU A 549 10.80 17.22 5.30
N GLU A 550 11.69 16.26 5.01
CA GLU A 550 12.53 15.61 6.03
C GLU A 550 13.41 16.59 6.80
N GLU A 551 14.09 17.46 6.08
CA GLU A 551 14.92 18.48 6.70
C GLU A 551 14.08 19.51 7.48
N ALA A 552 12.84 19.75 7.05
CA ALA A 552 11.92 20.64 7.75
C ALA A 552 11.49 20.09 9.11
N TRP A 553 11.11 18.80 9.22
CA TRP A 553 10.71 18.25 10.53
C TRP A 553 11.89 18.09 11.50
N LYS A 554 13.10 17.80 10.98
CA LYS A 554 14.32 17.82 11.79
C LYS A 554 14.59 19.21 12.38
N THR A 555 14.37 20.26 11.58
CA THR A 555 14.56 21.65 12.00
C THR A 555 13.65 22.06 13.16
N ILE A 556 12.41 21.55 13.21
CA ILE A 556 11.48 21.82 14.31
C ILE A 556 11.69 20.93 15.55
N GLY A 557 12.65 19.99 15.49
CA GLY A 557 13.08 19.14 16.60
C GLY A 557 12.67 17.67 16.51
N CYS A 558 11.93 17.25 15.49
CA CYS A 558 11.51 15.85 15.35
C CYS A 558 12.67 14.97 14.84
N GLN A 559 13.07 13.98 15.64
CA GLN A 559 14.12 13.00 15.27
C GLN A 559 13.54 11.65 14.84
N MET A 560 12.21 11.53 14.80
CA MET A 560 11.51 10.31 14.44
C MET A 560 11.78 9.98 12.95
N PRO A 561 12.03 8.71 12.61
CA PRO A 561 11.96 8.27 11.22
C PRO A 561 10.54 8.44 10.68
N SER A 562 10.39 9.05 9.49
CA SER A 562 9.10 9.18 8.79
C SER A 562 7.92 9.65 9.66
N PRO A 563 7.99 10.85 10.29
CA PRO A 563 6.98 11.30 11.25
C PRO A 563 5.60 11.49 10.62
N PHE A 564 5.52 11.80 9.32
CA PHE A 564 4.24 11.92 8.61
C PHE A 564 3.48 10.58 8.51
N MET A 565 4.18 9.45 8.36
CA MET A 565 3.54 8.12 8.41
C MET A 565 3.00 7.81 9.81
N THR A 566 3.80 8.09 10.83
CA THR A 566 3.35 7.90 12.22
C THR A 566 2.16 8.82 12.54
N MET A 567 2.21 10.06 12.06
CA MET A 567 1.12 11.03 12.18
C MET A 567 -0.14 10.55 11.46
N ALA A 568 -0.02 9.92 10.28
CA ALA A 568 -1.16 9.43 9.52
C ALA A 568 -1.99 8.36 10.26
N LEU A 569 -1.43 7.68 11.27
CA LEU A 569 -2.12 6.70 12.10
C LEU A 569 -2.94 7.29 13.26
N ILE A 570 -2.73 8.56 13.62
CA ILE A 570 -3.45 9.21 14.74
C ILE A 570 -4.99 9.09 14.59
N PRO A 571 -5.58 9.32 13.41
CA PRO A 571 -7.02 9.17 13.21
C PRO A 571 -7.51 7.77 12.84
N LEU A 572 -6.63 6.77 12.70
CA LEU A 572 -7.00 5.44 12.18
C LEU A 572 -7.76 4.62 13.24
N ALA A 573 -9.08 4.84 13.32
CA ALA A 573 -9.94 4.37 14.40
C ALA A 573 -10.20 2.85 14.44
N CYS A 574 -9.60 2.06 13.53
CA CYS A 574 -9.66 0.59 13.54
C CYS A 574 -8.53 -0.05 14.36
N LEU A 575 -7.51 0.74 14.75
CA LEU A 575 -6.36 0.25 15.51
C LEU A 575 -6.43 0.66 16.98
N PRO A 576 -6.13 -0.25 17.93
CA PRO A 576 -5.98 0.11 19.34
C PRO A 576 -4.76 1.01 19.57
N GLU A 577 -4.67 1.76 20.68
CA GLU A 577 -5.64 1.86 21.79
C GLU A 577 -6.54 3.11 21.70
N LEU A 578 -5.97 4.31 21.48
CA LEU A 578 -6.70 5.58 21.53
C LEU A 578 -6.42 6.44 20.29
N ARG A 579 -7.46 6.76 19.50
CA ARG A 579 -7.33 7.49 18.23
C ARG A 579 -8.07 8.83 18.28
N LEU A 580 -7.63 9.80 17.48
CA LEU A 580 -8.31 11.10 17.33
C LEU A 580 -8.91 11.23 15.94
N THR A 581 -10.22 11.17 15.81
CA THR A 581 -10.92 11.42 14.54
C THR A 581 -11.43 12.85 14.47
N ASN A 582 -12.02 13.24 13.33
CA ASN A 582 -12.73 14.52 13.21
C ASN A 582 -14.00 14.61 14.10
N ARG A 583 -14.38 13.51 14.77
CA ARG A 583 -15.50 13.45 15.72
C ARG A 583 -15.06 13.47 17.18
N GLY A 584 -13.76 13.36 17.47
CA GLY A 584 -13.19 13.38 18.81
C GLY A 584 -12.30 12.17 19.11
N LEU A 585 -11.95 11.99 20.39
CA LEU A 585 -11.16 10.86 20.84
C LEU A 585 -12.01 9.58 20.89
N VAL A 586 -11.44 8.48 20.41
CA VAL A 586 -12.08 7.17 20.32
C VAL A 586 -11.17 6.14 21.00
N ASP A 587 -11.70 5.46 22.01
CA ASP A 587 -11.11 4.24 22.53
C ASP A 587 -11.45 3.10 21.57
N CYS A 588 -10.45 2.64 20.84
CA CYS A 588 -10.58 1.62 19.80
C CYS A 588 -10.51 0.19 20.35
N THR A 589 -10.35 0.02 21.66
CA THR A 589 -10.50 -1.27 22.34
C THR A 589 -11.95 -1.55 22.72
N THR A 590 -12.68 -0.50 23.11
CA THR A 590 -14.11 -0.59 23.48
C THR A 590 -15.05 -0.04 22.40
N PHE A 591 -14.51 0.64 21.38
CA PHE A 591 -15.25 1.39 20.36
C PHE A 591 -16.24 2.37 20.99
N GLN A 592 -15.72 3.29 21.81
CA GLN A 592 -16.49 4.35 22.47
C GLN A 592 -15.76 5.69 22.38
N PHE A 593 -16.51 6.78 22.37
CA PHE A 593 -15.90 8.11 22.50
C PHE A 593 -15.31 8.27 23.90
N ALA A 594 -14.08 8.77 23.96
CA ALA A 594 -13.39 9.09 25.20
C ALA A 594 -13.41 10.61 25.45
N SER A 595 -13.56 11.02 26.72
CA SER A 595 -13.40 12.42 27.11
C SER A 595 -11.92 12.81 27.08
N LEU A 596 -11.63 14.02 26.59
CA LEU A 596 -10.26 14.56 26.59
C LEU A 596 -9.71 14.75 28.01
N ILE A 597 -10.52 15.34 28.88
CA ILE A 597 -10.19 15.51 30.30
C ILE A 597 -10.67 14.26 31.05
N VAL A 598 -9.78 13.69 31.85
CA VAL A 598 -10.07 12.55 32.72
C VAL A 598 -10.69 13.08 34.01
N GLU A 599 -11.87 12.57 34.37
CA GLU A 599 -12.48 12.86 35.68
C GLU A 599 -11.72 12.10 36.78
N ASP A 600 -11.40 12.80 37.87
CA ASP A 600 -10.64 12.27 39.02
C ASP A 600 -11.43 11.21 39.82
#